data_AF-A0A8C6SM15-F1
#
_entry.id   AF-A0A8C6SM15-F1
#
_cell.length_a   1.000
_cell.length_b   1.000
_cell.length_c   1.000
_cell.angle_alpha   90.00
_cell.angle_beta   90.00
_cell.angle_gamma   90.00
#
_symmetry.space_group_name_H-M   'P 1'
#
loop_
_entity.id
_entity.type
_entity.pdbx_description
1 polymer ?
#
loop_
_entity_poly.entity_id
_entity_poly.type
_entity_poly.pdbx_seq_one_letter_code
_entity_poly.pdbx_strand_id
1 'polypeptide(L)'
;MLVKVQYLAVGKSTFARLLQSACPDWEVVTEPVSKWQNIQSQGTFNLQQQKSGSALMRWSYTFQTHSCMSRMKTQLQPPAPRLLQSEGGAVQVYERSIYSDRYIFALNSFELGSINATEWAIYQDWHSLLVEEFGQRVALEGIIYLRPEEQEVQQDYLEKLHVQHERWLLDKSTEVHSESLRAAPVLMLDASVEFKSDPRVQHDYITKVRRHEEHLQSQ
;
A
#
# COMPACT_ATOMS: atom_id res chain seq x y z
N MET A 1 -13.60 -9.81 -14.42
CA MET A 1 -13.47 -9.00 -13.19
C MET A 1 -12.00 -8.62 -13.03
N LEU A 2 -11.70 -7.42 -12.55
CA LEU A 2 -10.33 -6.96 -12.29
C LEU A 2 -10.11 -7.03 -10.78
N VAL A 3 -9.23 -7.91 -10.30
CA VAL A 3 -8.93 -8.01 -8.85
C VAL A 3 -7.76 -7.09 -8.55
N LYS A 4 -8.00 -6.02 -7.79
CA LYS A 4 -7.02 -5.09 -7.27
C LYS A 4 -6.69 -5.44 -5.83
N VAL A 5 -5.46 -5.90 -5.64
CA VAL A 5 -4.94 -6.27 -4.33
C VAL A 5 -3.83 -5.31 -3.94
N GLN A 6 -3.72 -4.97 -2.67
CA GLN A 6 -2.53 -4.28 -2.15
C GLN A 6 -1.69 -5.19 -1.26
N TYR A 7 -0.39 -4.93 -1.12
CA TYR A 7 0.42 -5.52 -0.05
C TYR A 7 1.31 -4.54 0.71
N LEU A 8 1.56 -4.85 1.99
CA LEU A 8 2.14 -3.94 3.00
C LEU A 8 3.26 -4.62 3.81
N ALA A 9 4.14 -3.82 4.43
CA ALA A 9 5.26 -4.17 5.35
C ALA A 9 6.65 -4.55 4.77
N VAL A 10 7.38 -5.46 5.42
CA VAL A 10 8.80 -5.81 5.15
C VAL A 10 8.89 -6.83 4.01
N GLY A 11 9.98 -6.79 3.23
CA GLY A 11 10.20 -7.76 2.16
C GLY A 11 9.35 -7.58 0.89
N LYS A 12 8.66 -6.44 0.77
CA LYS A 12 7.79 -6.08 -0.38
C LYS A 12 8.41 -6.39 -1.73
N SER A 13 9.61 -5.91 -2.02
CA SER A 13 10.26 -6.14 -3.32
C SER A 13 10.62 -7.61 -3.58
N THR A 14 10.80 -8.42 -2.54
CA THR A 14 10.98 -9.88 -2.68
C THR A 14 9.65 -10.56 -2.96
N PHE A 15 8.60 -10.20 -2.23
CA PHE A 15 7.26 -10.72 -2.45
C PHE A 15 6.71 -10.33 -3.83
N ALA A 16 6.96 -9.10 -4.28
CA ALA A 16 6.62 -8.63 -5.63
C ALA A 16 7.21 -9.52 -6.72
N ARG A 17 8.51 -9.84 -6.59
CA ARG A 17 9.22 -10.73 -7.52
C ARG A 17 8.65 -12.15 -7.48
N LEU A 18 8.34 -12.65 -6.30
CA LEU A 18 7.72 -13.96 -6.10
C LEU A 18 6.35 -14.04 -6.79
N LEU A 19 5.49 -13.03 -6.61
CA LEU A 19 4.20 -12.94 -7.28
C LEU A 19 4.37 -12.88 -8.79
N GLN A 20 5.28 -12.04 -9.29
CA GLN A 20 5.49 -11.90 -10.73
C GLN A 20 6.01 -13.19 -11.39
N SER A 21 6.82 -13.98 -10.67
CA SER A 21 7.31 -15.27 -11.16
C SER A 21 6.27 -16.39 -11.10
N ALA A 22 5.46 -16.43 -10.04
CA ALA A 22 4.47 -17.48 -9.83
C ALA A 22 3.13 -17.21 -10.55
N CYS A 23 2.86 -15.95 -10.87
CA CYS A 23 1.63 -15.49 -11.51
C CYS A 23 1.97 -14.62 -12.74
N PRO A 24 2.39 -15.21 -13.86
CA PRO A 24 2.77 -14.46 -15.07
C PRO A 24 1.60 -13.63 -15.63
N ASP A 25 0.37 -14.11 -15.44
CA ASP A 25 -0.86 -13.45 -15.88
C ASP A 25 -1.30 -12.30 -14.98
N TRP A 26 -0.54 -12.00 -13.92
CA TRP A 26 -0.80 -10.88 -13.02
C TRP A 26 0.10 -9.68 -13.37
N GLU A 27 -0.39 -8.49 -13.06
CA GLU A 27 0.40 -7.26 -13.12
C GLU A 27 0.76 -6.81 -11.70
N VAL A 28 2.05 -6.86 -11.37
CA VAL A 28 2.56 -6.35 -10.10
C VAL A 28 3.08 -4.93 -10.29
N VAL A 29 2.40 -3.97 -9.68
CA VAL A 29 2.70 -2.54 -9.74
C VAL A 29 3.44 -2.13 -8.48
N THR A 30 4.75 -1.91 -8.59
CA THR A 30 5.60 -1.49 -7.46
C THR A 30 5.48 0.00 -7.14
N GLU A 31 5.88 0.39 -5.94
CA GLU A 31 5.85 1.77 -5.49
C GLU A 31 6.79 2.65 -6.34
N PRO A 32 6.37 3.85 -6.79
CA PRO A 32 7.19 4.72 -7.63
C PRO A 32 8.25 5.49 -6.81
N VAL A 33 8.97 4.81 -5.92
CA VAL A 33 9.97 5.43 -5.01
C VAL A 33 11.02 6.22 -5.79
N SER A 34 11.43 5.72 -6.95
CA SER A 34 12.40 6.39 -7.84
C SER A 34 11.90 7.74 -8.36
N LYS A 35 10.57 7.92 -8.52
CA LYS A 35 9.96 9.20 -8.90
C LYS A 35 9.93 10.19 -7.74
N TRP A 36 9.93 9.71 -6.49
CA TRP A 36 9.97 10.56 -5.30
C TRP A 36 11.36 11.06 -4.96
N GLN A 37 12.39 10.28 -5.32
CA GLN A 37 13.79 10.65 -5.15
C GLN A 37 14.24 11.66 -6.22
N ASN A 38 13.60 11.67 -7.40
CA ASN A 38 14.00 12.50 -8.54
C ASN A 38 12.88 13.47 -8.95
N ILE A 39 12.45 14.34 -8.03
CA ILE A 39 11.57 15.45 -8.41
C ILE A 39 12.41 16.45 -9.20
N GLN A 40 12.11 16.61 -10.49
CA GLN A 40 12.73 17.63 -11.35
C GLN A 40 12.22 19.02 -10.95
N SER A 41 12.75 19.55 -9.85
CA SER A 41 12.76 20.99 -9.55
C SER A 41 14.10 21.57 -9.99
N GLN A 42 14.20 22.90 -10.19
CA GLN A 42 15.47 23.60 -10.45
C GLN A 42 16.52 23.51 -9.29
N GLY A 43 16.32 22.59 -8.36
CA GLY A 43 17.29 22.11 -7.38
C GLY A 43 16.91 20.68 -7.00
N THR A 44 17.89 19.80 -6.83
CA THR A 44 17.71 18.38 -6.49
C THR A 44 17.13 18.26 -5.08
N PHE A 45 15.82 18.02 -4.95
CA PHE A 45 15.18 17.89 -3.65
C PHE A 45 15.00 16.41 -3.27
N ASN A 46 15.95 15.87 -2.49
CA ASN A 46 15.90 14.51 -1.96
C ASN A 46 15.10 14.44 -0.65
N LEU A 47 13.79 14.25 -0.74
CA LEU A 47 12.85 14.16 0.40
C LEU A 47 13.22 13.10 1.46
N GLN A 48 13.80 11.97 1.05
CA GLN A 48 14.21 10.90 1.98
C GLN A 48 15.47 11.22 2.80
N GLN A 49 16.30 12.18 2.35
CA GLN A 49 17.55 12.54 3.01
C GLN A 49 17.37 13.57 4.13
N GLN A 50 16.20 14.21 4.23
CA GLN A 50 15.93 15.20 5.27
C GLN A 50 15.41 14.56 6.56
N LYS A 51 16.24 13.72 7.19
CA LYS A 51 15.95 13.05 8.48
C LYS A 51 16.20 13.92 9.71
N SER A 52 16.22 15.24 9.57
CA SER A 52 16.23 16.15 10.73
C SER A 52 14.79 16.38 11.19
N GLY A 53 14.55 16.46 12.50
CA GLY A 53 13.21 16.68 13.05
C GLY A 53 12.51 17.91 12.46
N SER A 54 13.23 19.02 12.24
CA SER A 54 12.66 20.23 11.63
C SER A 54 12.22 20.04 10.17
N ALA A 55 12.94 19.20 9.42
CA ALA A 55 12.62 18.95 8.03
C ALA A 55 11.47 17.94 7.88
N LEU A 56 11.37 16.96 8.77
CA LEU A 56 10.23 16.06 8.84
C LEU A 56 8.94 16.84 9.08
N MET A 57 8.95 17.78 10.05
CA MET A 57 7.81 18.67 10.32
C MET A 57 7.46 19.55 9.12
N ARG A 58 8.47 20.03 8.37
CA ARG A 58 8.23 20.92 7.23
C ARG A 58 7.68 20.20 6.00
N TRP A 59 8.10 18.95 5.75
CA TRP A 59 7.88 18.28 4.47
C TRP A 59 6.92 17.10 4.53
N SER A 60 6.46 16.68 5.72
CA SER A 60 5.53 15.54 5.83
C SER A 60 4.27 15.75 5.00
N TYR A 61 3.58 16.89 5.14
CA TYR A 61 2.38 17.17 4.34
C TYR A 61 2.64 17.12 2.84
N THR A 62 3.70 17.80 2.37
CA THR A 62 4.10 17.81 0.97
C THR A 62 4.43 16.41 0.46
N PHE A 63 5.16 15.62 1.25
CA PHE A 63 5.54 14.26 0.91
C PHE A 63 4.31 13.34 0.81
N GLN A 64 3.43 13.36 1.81
CA GLN A 64 2.23 12.52 1.81
C GLN A 64 1.30 12.87 0.64
N THR A 65 1.19 14.16 0.31
CA THR A 65 0.43 14.62 -0.87
C THR A 65 1.05 14.09 -2.16
N HIS A 66 2.36 14.24 -2.34
CA HIS A 66 3.05 13.77 -3.54
C HIS A 66 3.00 12.24 -3.68
N SER A 67 3.21 11.50 -2.59
CA SER A 67 3.09 10.03 -2.54
C SER A 67 1.70 9.59 -3.03
N CYS A 68 0.65 10.10 -2.38
CA CYS A 68 -0.72 9.74 -2.71
C CYS A 68 -1.09 10.11 -4.15
N MET A 69 -0.73 11.30 -4.63
CA MET A 69 -1.01 11.72 -6.01
C MET A 69 -0.31 10.85 -7.04
N SER A 70 0.96 10.52 -6.79
CA SER A 70 1.72 9.65 -7.69
C SER A 70 1.12 8.24 -7.76
N ARG A 71 0.61 7.73 -6.63
CA ARG A 71 -0.03 6.43 -6.55
C ARG A 71 -1.40 6.43 -7.22
N MET A 72 -2.19 7.47 -6.98
CA MET A 72 -3.47 7.68 -7.65
C MET A 72 -3.29 7.66 -9.18
N LYS A 73 -2.33 8.43 -9.69
CA LYS A 73 -2.02 8.47 -11.13
C LYS A 73 -1.67 7.10 -11.71
N THR A 74 -0.95 6.27 -10.95
CA THR A 74 -0.60 4.90 -11.32
C THR A 74 -1.82 3.98 -11.30
N GLN A 75 -2.63 4.01 -10.23
CA GLN A 75 -3.82 3.16 -10.08
C GLN A 75 -4.93 3.51 -11.09
N LEU A 76 -4.93 4.74 -11.59
CA LEU A 76 -5.84 5.22 -12.64
C LEU A 76 -5.38 4.88 -14.07
N GLN A 77 -4.16 4.37 -14.26
CA GLN A 77 -3.76 3.91 -15.59
C GLN A 77 -4.61 2.70 -16.01
N PRO A 78 -4.94 2.58 -17.30
CA PRO A 78 -5.61 1.39 -17.80
C PRO A 78 -4.74 0.14 -17.55
N PRO A 79 -5.35 -1.02 -17.26
CA PRO A 79 -4.61 -2.27 -17.14
C PRO A 79 -3.81 -2.59 -18.41
N ALA A 80 -2.68 -3.29 -18.25
CA ALA A 80 -1.90 -3.71 -19.40
C ALA A 80 -2.75 -4.54 -20.38
N PRO A 81 -2.64 -4.33 -21.72
CA PRO A 81 -3.49 -5.04 -22.70
C PRO A 81 -3.43 -6.57 -22.59
N ARG A 82 -2.29 -7.12 -22.16
CA ARG A 82 -2.12 -8.56 -21.90
C ARG A 82 -3.08 -9.11 -20.84
N LEU A 83 -3.43 -8.30 -19.83
CA LEU A 83 -4.37 -8.71 -18.79
C LEU A 83 -5.80 -8.79 -19.32
N LEU A 84 -6.16 -7.91 -20.26
CA LEU A 84 -7.48 -7.88 -20.87
C LEU A 84 -7.74 -9.07 -21.80
N GLN A 85 -6.69 -9.79 -22.18
CA GLN A 85 -6.74 -10.97 -23.05
C GLN A 85 -6.69 -12.29 -22.26
N SER A 86 -6.54 -12.24 -20.93
CA SER A 86 -6.46 -13.44 -20.08
C SER A 86 -7.85 -14.06 -19.87
N GLU A 87 -7.98 -15.36 -20.11
CA GLU A 87 -9.22 -16.13 -19.89
C GLU A 87 -9.57 -16.29 -18.40
N GLY A 88 -8.58 -16.22 -17.50
CA GLY A 88 -8.72 -16.44 -16.05
C GLY A 88 -9.05 -15.19 -15.21
N GLY A 89 -9.33 -14.06 -15.87
CA GLY A 89 -9.52 -12.77 -15.21
C GLY A 89 -8.21 -11.98 -15.05
N ALA A 90 -8.34 -10.66 -14.98
CA ALA A 90 -7.22 -9.74 -14.84
C ALA A 90 -6.95 -9.48 -13.36
N VAL A 91 -5.71 -9.66 -12.91
CA VAL A 91 -5.30 -9.32 -11.53
C VAL A 91 -4.23 -8.26 -11.55
N GLN A 92 -4.47 -7.18 -10.81
CA GLN A 92 -3.51 -6.12 -10.55
C GLN A 92 -3.16 -6.11 -9.07
N VAL A 93 -1.87 -6.23 -8.76
CA VAL A 93 -1.37 -6.18 -7.39
C VAL A 93 -0.54 -4.94 -7.21
N TYR A 94 -0.92 -4.06 -6.29
CA TYR A 94 -0.23 -2.82 -5.98
C TYR A 94 0.62 -2.95 -4.72
N GLU A 95 1.84 -2.44 -4.78
CA GLU A 95 2.61 -2.16 -3.57
C GLU A 95 1.99 -0.93 -2.87
N ARG A 96 1.25 -1.16 -1.79
CA ARG A 96 0.40 -0.16 -1.10
C ARG A 96 -0.77 0.39 -1.93
N SER A 97 -1.60 1.25 -1.33
CA SER A 97 -2.71 1.96 -1.98
C SER A 97 -2.86 3.40 -1.45
N ILE A 98 -3.71 4.18 -2.12
CA ILE A 98 -4.11 5.51 -1.63
C ILE A 98 -4.70 5.44 -0.21
N TYR A 99 -5.33 4.32 0.14
CA TYR A 99 -5.89 4.10 1.46
C TYR A 99 -4.79 3.97 2.51
N SER A 100 -3.73 3.21 2.22
CA SER A 100 -2.58 3.14 3.13
C SER A 100 -1.85 4.48 3.23
N ASP A 101 -1.82 5.30 2.17
CA ASP A 101 -1.24 6.64 2.25
C ASP A 101 -1.99 7.50 3.28
N ARG A 102 -3.34 7.44 3.34
CA ARG A 102 -4.14 8.16 4.34
C ARG A 102 -4.12 7.51 5.73
N TYR A 103 -4.54 6.26 5.83
CA TYR A 103 -4.85 5.60 7.10
C TYR A 103 -3.64 5.05 7.84
N ILE A 104 -2.49 4.95 7.16
CA ILE A 104 -1.24 4.54 7.79
C ILE A 104 -0.27 5.71 7.83
N PHE A 105 0.17 6.22 6.68
CA PHE A 105 1.31 7.15 6.64
C PHE A 105 0.95 8.58 7.03
N ALA A 106 -0.12 9.14 6.46
CA ALA A 106 -0.57 10.49 6.79
C ALA A 106 -1.16 10.57 8.19
N LEU A 107 -1.96 9.58 8.60
CA LEU A 107 -2.47 9.46 9.98
C LEU A 107 -1.32 9.38 10.99
N ASN A 108 -0.33 8.52 10.76
CA ASN A 108 0.84 8.43 11.64
C ASN A 108 1.63 9.75 11.68
N SER A 109 1.77 10.44 10.55
CA SER A 109 2.45 11.74 10.49
C SER A 109 1.68 12.81 11.30
N PHE A 110 0.35 12.77 11.28
CA PHE A 110 -0.49 13.64 12.11
C PHE A 110 -0.38 13.31 13.61
N GLU A 111 -0.48 12.03 13.98
CA GLU A 111 -0.32 11.60 15.39
C GLU A 111 1.08 11.90 15.96
N LEU A 112 2.10 11.89 15.11
CA LEU A 112 3.47 12.29 15.46
C LEU A 112 3.69 13.80 15.49
N GLY A 113 2.70 14.60 15.10
CA GLY A 113 2.76 16.06 15.04
C GLY A 113 3.47 16.62 13.81
N SER A 114 3.99 15.79 12.90
CA SER A 114 4.68 16.26 11.69
C SER A 114 3.74 16.76 10.59
N ILE A 115 2.45 16.46 10.71
CA ILE A 115 1.35 17.14 10.02
C ILE A 115 0.51 17.81 11.11
N ASN A 116 0.23 19.11 10.98
CA ASN A 116 -0.60 19.83 11.94
C ASN A 116 -2.11 19.65 11.65
N ALA A 117 -2.97 20.14 12.54
CA ALA A 117 -4.42 19.99 12.42
C ALA A 117 -4.99 20.60 11.12
N THR A 118 -4.48 21.75 10.68
CA THR A 118 -4.91 22.41 9.44
C THR A 118 -4.51 21.59 8.22
N GLU A 119 -3.24 21.15 8.17
CA GLU A 119 -2.73 20.30 7.09
C GLU A 119 -3.46 18.96 7.03
N TRP A 120 -3.78 18.37 8.19
CA TRP A 120 -4.54 17.13 8.28
C TRP A 120 -5.97 17.31 7.78
N ALA A 121 -6.65 18.39 8.17
CA ALA A 121 -7.99 18.69 7.67
C ALA A 121 -7.99 18.85 6.14
N ILE A 122 -7.03 19.59 5.58
CA ILE A 122 -6.88 19.75 4.14
C ILE A 122 -6.57 18.41 3.47
N TYR A 123 -5.65 17.61 4.02
CA TYR A 123 -5.30 16.29 3.50
C TYR A 123 -6.51 15.37 3.38
N GLN A 124 -7.31 15.32 4.45
CA GLN A 124 -8.51 14.51 4.49
C GLN A 124 -9.56 14.99 3.50
N ASP A 125 -9.75 16.30 3.36
CA ASP A 125 -10.75 16.88 2.46
C ASP A 125 -10.46 16.50 1.00
N TRP A 126 -9.26 16.81 0.49
CA TRP A 126 -8.93 16.47 -0.89
C TRP A 126 -8.87 14.96 -1.11
N HIS A 127 -8.42 14.17 -0.13
CA HIS A 127 -8.40 12.71 -0.29
C HIS A 127 -9.82 12.16 -0.39
N SER A 128 -10.75 12.67 0.43
CA SER A 128 -12.15 12.24 0.38
C SER A 128 -12.77 12.57 -0.98
N LEU A 129 -12.53 13.78 -1.49
CA LEU A 129 -12.95 14.19 -2.83
C LEU A 129 -12.41 13.25 -3.91
N LEU A 130 -11.12 12.88 -3.87
CA LEU A 130 -10.55 11.97 -4.87
C LEU A 130 -11.13 10.55 -4.78
N VAL A 131 -11.40 10.05 -3.59
CA VAL A 131 -12.06 8.75 -3.41
C VAL A 131 -13.51 8.81 -3.86
N GLU A 132 -14.21 9.93 -3.68
CA GLU A 132 -15.57 10.12 -4.19
C GLU A 132 -15.59 10.10 -5.73
N GLU A 133 -14.73 10.90 -6.37
CA GLU A 133 -14.70 11.05 -7.83
C GLU A 133 -14.15 9.81 -8.56
N PHE A 134 -13.20 9.11 -7.93
CA PHE A 134 -12.42 8.08 -8.61
C PHE A 134 -12.40 6.74 -7.89
N GLY A 135 -13.05 6.61 -6.74
CA GLY A 135 -13.03 5.44 -5.87
C GLY A 135 -13.40 4.15 -6.59
N GLN A 136 -14.37 4.17 -7.49
CA GLN A 136 -14.73 2.98 -8.28
C GLN A 136 -13.59 2.46 -9.16
N ARG A 137 -12.72 3.36 -9.65
CA ARG A 137 -11.59 2.99 -10.51
C ARG A 137 -10.39 2.52 -9.70
N VAL A 138 -10.30 2.87 -8.42
CA VAL A 138 -9.18 2.53 -7.53
C VAL A 138 -9.61 1.69 -6.32
N ALA A 139 -10.81 1.11 -6.39
CA ALA A 139 -11.34 0.22 -5.38
C ALA A 139 -10.40 -0.98 -5.23
N LEU A 140 -10.32 -1.49 -4.00
CA LEU A 140 -9.59 -2.72 -3.71
C LEU A 140 -10.61 -3.81 -3.45
N GLU A 141 -10.52 -4.90 -4.20
CA GLU A 141 -11.30 -6.11 -3.96
C GLU A 141 -10.71 -6.91 -2.80
N GLY A 142 -9.39 -6.80 -2.53
CA GLY A 142 -8.77 -7.46 -1.38
C GLY A 142 -7.43 -6.86 -0.94
N ILE A 143 -6.92 -7.33 0.19
CA ILE A 143 -5.68 -6.85 0.81
C ILE A 143 -4.82 -8.05 1.22
N ILE A 144 -3.55 -8.05 0.86
CA ILE A 144 -2.55 -9.00 1.36
C ILE A 144 -1.68 -8.27 2.39
N TYR A 145 -1.73 -8.67 3.66
CA TYR A 145 -0.89 -8.09 4.70
C TYR A 145 0.28 -9.01 5.02
N LEU A 146 1.52 -8.60 4.67
CA LEU A 146 2.72 -9.28 5.15
C LEU A 146 2.98 -8.77 6.58
N ARG A 147 2.76 -9.57 7.61
CA ARG A 147 2.88 -9.13 9.01
C ARG A 147 4.29 -9.44 9.54
N PRO A 148 5.14 -8.44 9.84
CA PRO A 148 6.45 -8.69 10.45
C PRO A 148 6.32 -9.17 11.89
N GLU A 149 7.37 -9.80 12.43
CA GLU A 149 7.46 -10.09 13.86
C GLU A 149 7.63 -8.78 14.65
N GLU A 150 7.01 -8.66 15.83
CA GLU A 150 7.14 -7.50 16.70
C GLU A 150 8.61 -7.18 17.02
N GLN A 151 9.46 -8.20 17.17
CA GLN A 151 10.88 -8.05 17.48
C GLN A 151 11.73 -7.48 16.33
N GLU A 152 11.28 -7.58 15.08
CA GLU A 152 11.97 -7.00 13.92
C GLU A 152 11.75 -5.49 13.81
N VAL A 153 10.79 -4.93 14.56
CA VAL A 153 10.39 -3.53 14.51
C VAL A 153 11.22 -2.70 15.50
N GLN A 154 12.54 -2.67 15.33
CA GLN A 154 13.46 -2.12 16.34
C GLN A 154 13.57 -0.57 16.39
N GLN A 155 12.64 0.17 15.78
CA GLN A 155 12.65 1.64 15.78
C GLN A 155 11.28 2.18 16.15
N ASP A 156 11.21 3.15 17.07
CA ASP A 156 9.98 3.80 17.54
C ASP A 156 9.05 4.24 16.40
N TYR A 157 9.62 4.71 15.29
CA TYR A 157 8.83 5.09 14.12
C TYR A 157 8.19 3.89 13.40
N LEU A 158 8.94 2.80 13.26
CA LEU A 158 8.45 1.57 12.65
C LEU A 158 7.41 0.89 13.54
N GLU A 159 7.55 0.96 14.88
CA GLU A 159 6.57 0.44 15.83
C GLU A 159 5.24 1.17 15.68
N LYS A 160 5.26 2.49 15.58
CA LYS A 160 4.04 3.28 15.35
C LYS A 160 3.39 2.94 14.02
N LEU A 161 4.17 2.77 12.96
CA LEU A 161 3.62 2.29 11.68
C LEU A 161 3.03 0.88 11.82
N HIS A 162 3.69 -0.03 12.53
CA HIS A 162 3.17 -1.38 12.77
C HIS A 162 1.82 -1.33 13.49
N VAL A 163 1.71 -0.56 14.57
CA VAL A 163 0.44 -0.33 15.30
C VAL A 163 -0.66 0.17 14.37
N GLN A 164 -0.36 1.10 13.46
CA GLN A 164 -1.37 1.57 12.50
C GLN A 164 -1.82 0.47 11.54
N HIS A 165 -0.93 -0.43 11.12
CA HIS A 165 -1.31 -1.57 10.28
C HIS A 165 -2.19 -2.55 11.04
N GLU A 166 -1.86 -2.89 12.29
CA GLU A 166 -2.67 -3.79 13.13
C GLU A 166 -4.07 -3.19 13.35
N ARG A 167 -4.15 -1.92 13.75
CA ARG A 167 -5.44 -1.20 13.93
C ARG A 167 -6.31 -1.22 12.68
N TRP A 168 -5.71 -1.05 11.51
CA TRP A 168 -6.48 -0.99 10.27
C TRP A 168 -6.85 -2.37 9.73
N LEU A 169 -5.90 -3.29 9.70
CA LEU A 169 -6.03 -4.53 8.94
C LEU A 169 -6.51 -5.70 9.80
N LEU A 170 -6.09 -5.76 11.07
CA LEU A 170 -6.39 -6.84 11.99
C LEU A 170 -7.56 -6.46 12.91
N ASP A 171 -7.41 -5.41 13.71
CA ASP A 171 -8.41 -5.02 14.73
C ASP A 171 -9.63 -4.34 14.13
N LYS A 172 -9.51 -3.83 12.89
CA LYS A 172 -10.54 -3.04 12.18
C LYS A 172 -11.03 -1.84 13.00
N SER A 173 -10.18 -1.28 13.86
CA SER A 173 -10.50 -0.15 14.73
C SER A 173 -10.24 1.21 14.08
N THR A 174 -9.46 1.25 12.99
CA THR A 174 -9.24 2.49 12.24
C THR A 174 -10.52 2.92 11.53
N GLU A 175 -10.99 4.12 11.82
CA GLU A 175 -12.17 4.69 11.17
C GLU A 175 -11.88 4.98 9.69
N VAL A 176 -12.56 4.24 8.81
CA VAL A 176 -12.48 4.42 7.36
C VAL A 176 -13.78 5.01 6.81
N HIS A 177 -13.66 5.96 5.88
CA HIS A 177 -14.77 6.67 5.23
C HIS A 177 -15.39 5.90 4.05
N SER A 178 -15.02 4.64 3.83
CA SER A 178 -15.52 3.81 2.73
C SER A 178 -15.97 2.45 3.27
N GLU A 179 -17.23 2.11 2.99
CA GLU A 179 -17.81 0.82 3.39
C GLU A 179 -17.16 -0.36 2.64
N SER A 180 -16.90 -0.21 1.33
CA SER A 180 -16.21 -1.22 0.54
C SER A 180 -14.82 -1.52 1.10
N LEU A 181 -14.08 -0.48 1.51
CA LEU A 181 -12.77 -0.67 2.14
C LEU A 181 -12.86 -1.36 3.50
N ARG A 182 -13.92 -1.08 4.28
CA ARG A 182 -14.14 -1.73 5.58
C ARG A 182 -14.43 -3.22 5.42
N ALA A 183 -15.19 -3.57 4.40
CA ALA A 183 -15.57 -4.96 4.08
C ALA A 183 -14.50 -5.74 3.31
N ALA A 184 -13.46 -5.08 2.79
CA ALA A 184 -12.43 -5.70 1.96
C ALA A 184 -11.76 -6.90 2.70
N PRO A 185 -11.79 -8.11 2.12
CA PRO A 185 -11.12 -9.27 2.67
C PRO A 185 -9.61 -9.05 2.81
N VAL A 186 -9.05 -9.51 3.93
CA VAL A 186 -7.62 -9.41 4.22
C VAL A 186 -7.00 -10.80 4.34
N LEU A 187 -6.04 -11.12 3.47
CA LEU A 187 -5.14 -12.26 3.62
C LEU A 187 -3.91 -11.84 4.41
N MET A 188 -3.73 -12.39 5.61
CA MET A 188 -2.50 -12.21 6.39
C MET A 188 -1.48 -13.30 6.05
N LEU A 189 -0.23 -12.89 5.79
CA LEU A 189 0.93 -13.75 5.60
C LEU A 189 2.01 -13.38 6.62
N ASP A 190 2.65 -14.37 7.23
CA ASP A 190 3.63 -14.15 8.28
C ASP A 190 5.01 -13.77 7.69
N ALA A 191 5.46 -12.53 7.86
CA ALA A 191 6.76 -12.13 7.35
C ALA A 191 7.93 -12.51 8.27
N SER A 192 7.68 -13.08 9.45
CA SER A 192 8.73 -13.53 10.39
C SER A 192 9.45 -14.80 9.92
N VAL A 193 8.76 -15.65 9.17
CA VAL A 193 9.36 -16.84 8.56
C VAL A 193 10.21 -16.46 7.35
N GLU A 194 11.30 -17.21 7.13
CA GLU A 194 12.28 -16.95 6.07
C GLU A 194 11.73 -17.25 4.66
N PHE A 195 10.80 -16.43 4.19
CA PHE A 195 10.17 -16.59 2.88
C PHE A 195 11.03 -16.05 1.73
N LYS A 196 12.11 -15.30 2.01
CA LYS A 196 12.95 -14.74 0.94
C LYS A 196 13.77 -15.85 0.28
N SER A 197 14.10 -16.90 1.03
CA SER A 197 14.93 -18.00 0.54
C SER A 197 14.32 -19.39 0.72
N ASP A 198 13.35 -19.64 1.63
CA ASP A 198 12.73 -20.96 1.77
C ASP A 198 11.66 -21.21 0.69
N PRO A 199 11.88 -22.13 -0.28
CA PRO A 199 10.94 -22.39 -1.37
C PRO A 199 9.61 -22.97 -0.89
N ARG A 200 9.58 -23.65 0.27
CA ARG A 200 8.35 -24.24 0.82
C ARG A 200 7.43 -23.15 1.35
N VAL A 201 7.99 -22.16 2.05
CA VAL A 201 7.25 -21.00 2.52
C VAL A 201 6.74 -20.18 1.34
N GLN A 202 7.58 -19.97 0.32
CA GLN A 202 7.18 -19.30 -0.92
C GLN A 202 6.00 -20.02 -1.60
N HIS A 203 6.06 -21.35 -1.72
CA HIS A 203 4.99 -22.14 -2.33
C HIS A 203 3.68 -22.07 -1.53
N ASP A 204 3.75 -22.16 -0.19
CA ASP A 204 2.60 -21.97 0.69
C ASP A 204 1.96 -20.58 0.50
N TYR A 205 2.78 -19.53 0.39
CA TYR A 205 2.29 -18.15 0.23
C TYR A 205 1.58 -17.96 -1.08
N ILE A 206 2.16 -18.46 -2.17
CA ILE A 206 1.49 -18.44 -3.48
C ILE A 206 0.18 -19.20 -3.43
N THR A 207 0.13 -20.36 -2.77
CA THR A 207 -1.10 -21.15 -2.64
C THR A 207 -2.19 -20.39 -1.88
N LYS A 208 -1.83 -19.74 -0.76
CA LYS A 208 -2.75 -18.89 0.02
C LYS A 208 -3.23 -17.69 -0.79
N VAL A 209 -2.35 -17.04 -1.54
CA VAL A 209 -2.68 -15.91 -2.41
C VAL A 209 -3.64 -16.31 -3.53
N ARG A 210 -3.42 -17.46 -4.18
CA ARG A 210 -4.31 -17.98 -5.23
C ARG A 210 -5.70 -18.31 -4.68
N ARG A 211 -5.79 -18.98 -3.53
CA ARG A 211 -7.08 -19.23 -2.87
C ARG A 211 -7.80 -17.93 -2.49
N HIS A 212 -7.05 -16.92 -2.06
CA HIS A 212 -7.62 -15.62 -1.75
C HIS A 212 -8.16 -14.94 -3.01
N GLU A 213 -7.42 -14.96 -4.12
CA GLU A 213 -7.90 -14.49 -5.41
C GLU A 213 -9.20 -15.20 -5.84
N GLU A 214 -9.22 -16.53 -5.83
CA GLU A 214 -10.43 -17.32 -6.16
C GLU A 214 -11.63 -16.93 -5.30
N HIS A 215 -11.41 -16.71 -4.00
CA HIS A 215 -12.45 -16.22 -3.09
C HIS A 215 -12.97 -14.84 -3.51
N LEU A 216 -12.08 -13.91 -3.85
CA LEU A 216 -12.45 -12.57 -4.33
C LEU A 216 -13.22 -12.62 -5.65
N GLN A 217 -12.93 -13.59 -6.52
CA GLN A 217 -13.66 -13.80 -7.79
C GLN A 217 -15.04 -14.43 -7.64
N SER A 218 -15.32 -15.05 -6.49
CA SER A 218 -16.59 -15.71 -6.22
C SER A 218 -17.66 -14.80 -5.59
N GLN A 219 -17.30 -13.57 -5.19
CA GLN A 219 -18.23 -12.59 -4.61
C GLN A 219 -18.84 -11.68 -5.67
#